data_AF-A0A8B8J0J5-F1
#
_entry.id   AF-A0A8B8J0J5-F1
#
_cell.length_a   1.000
_cell.length_b   1.000
_cell.length_c   1.000
_cell.angle_alpha   90.00
_cell.angle_beta   90.00
_cell.angle_gamma   90.00
#
_symmetry.space_group_name_H-M   'P 1'
#
loop_
_entity.id
_entity.type
_entity.pdbx_description
1 polymer ?
#
loop_
_entity_poly.entity_id
_entity_poly.type
_entity_poly.pdbx_seq_one_letter_code
_entity_poly.pdbx_strand_id
1 'polypeptide(L)'
;MTMPELPSLKSLKMKGTNKQLGLICNLTTLSSFSIGVNKTSNGTESPPFVQKKMTFRYFRSLENLVITASEDLTPLLDEEEETRGLSTSLHSLGIESCNWIFSPPHPLAFWKNLTSLLSLMIYHCDDLVYWPEAEFRGLNSLKNMVIYGCNKLVGPLRLPLSSSSSGDGELLPNLEVLNIYQCDGLLELPKLPASLRSLLVTNCPKINSLTEGLRHATALESVRIWFCPSLTSLPVDLGHLTALKMMSIRGLPGLESFPQGLRQLAALKGMQIINCSKLLSLPEGMQGLTALQDLCISNCPLLSSLPEGCNDDSPALSVWRL
;
A
#
# COMPACT_ATOMS: atom_id res chain seq x y z
N MET A 1 36.53 9.56 -10.07
CA MET A 1 36.30 11.02 -10.09
C MET A 1 35.14 11.31 -9.16
N THR A 2 35.40 11.71 -7.92
CA THR A 2 34.37 12.05 -6.92
C THR A 2 33.60 13.30 -7.35
N MET A 3 32.29 13.36 -7.10
CA MET A 3 31.53 14.59 -7.28
C MET A 3 32.18 15.72 -6.46
N PRO A 4 32.31 16.95 -6.99
CA PRO A 4 32.74 18.09 -6.19
C PRO A 4 31.74 18.34 -5.06
N GLU A 5 32.22 18.79 -3.90
CA GLU A 5 31.35 19.16 -2.77
C GLU A 5 30.45 20.31 -3.22
N LEU A 6 29.15 20.04 -3.32
CA LEU A 6 28.13 21.03 -3.67
C LEU A 6 27.24 21.24 -2.43
N PRO A 7 27.68 22.01 -1.43
CA PRO A 7 26.96 22.19 -0.18
C PRO A 7 25.56 22.81 -0.36
N SER A 8 25.34 23.54 -1.46
CA SER A 8 24.03 24.13 -1.80
C SER A 8 23.08 23.15 -2.51
N LEU A 9 23.51 21.94 -2.88
CA LEU A 9 22.70 21.00 -3.64
C LEU A 9 21.64 20.35 -2.75
N LYS A 10 20.36 20.61 -3.06
CA LYS A 10 19.21 20.07 -2.32
C LYS A 10 18.53 18.88 -2.97
N SER A 11 18.54 18.82 -4.29
CA SER A 11 17.94 17.73 -5.06
C SER A 11 18.92 17.21 -6.10
N LEU A 12 19.01 15.90 -6.21
CA LEU A 12 19.86 15.21 -7.17
C LEU A 12 19.08 14.07 -7.79
N LYS A 13 19.03 14.06 -9.13
CA LYS A 13 18.51 12.94 -9.90
C LYS A 13 19.64 12.37 -10.74
N MET A 14 19.90 11.09 -10.58
CA MET A 14 20.94 10.38 -11.33
C MET A 14 20.36 9.13 -11.97
N LYS A 15 20.71 8.91 -13.24
CA LYS A 15 20.50 7.65 -13.95
C LYS A 15 21.86 7.14 -14.37
N GLY A 16 22.20 5.91 -14.02
CA GLY A 16 23.55 5.42 -14.23
C GLY A 16 23.77 3.97 -13.80
N THR A 17 25.02 3.54 -13.86
CA THR A 17 25.45 2.22 -13.37
C THR A 17 25.90 2.29 -11.91
N ASN A 18 25.97 1.15 -11.22
CA ASN A 18 26.42 1.05 -9.83
C ASN A 18 27.76 1.76 -9.56
N LYS A 19 28.65 1.80 -10.56
CA LYS A 19 29.96 2.48 -10.51
C LYS A 19 29.85 4.00 -10.32
N GLN A 20 28.80 4.63 -10.83
CA GLN A 20 28.61 6.08 -10.75
C GLN A 20 28.04 6.52 -9.39
N LEU A 21 27.47 5.59 -8.62
CA LEU A 21 26.83 5.86 -7.33
C LEU A 21 27.84 5.94 -6.18
N GLY A 22 28.88 5.10 -6.20
CA GLY A 22 29.99 5.19 -5.26
C GLY A 22 30.83 6.48 -5.37
N LEU A 23 30.50 7.36 -6.33
CA LEU A 23 31.09 8.69 -6.49
C LEU A 23 30.31 9.78 -5.76
N ILE A 24 29.09 9.48 -5.30
CA ILE A 24 28.21 10.36 -4.54
C ILE A 24 28.52 10.16 -3.05
N CYS A 25 29.66 10.66 -2.59
CA CYS A 25 30.01 10.69 -1.18
C CYS A 25 29.91 12.14 -0.68
N ASN A 26 29.60 12.34 0.60
CA ASN A 26 29.60 13.65 1.28
C ASN A 26 28.54 14.68 0.85
N LEU A 27 27.44 14.30 0.20
CA LEU A 27 26.30 15.20 -0.04
C LEU A 27 25.40 15.30 1.21
N THR A 28 25.93 15.87 2.28
CA THR A 28 25.26 15.92 3.59
C THR A 28 24.01 16.81 3.62
N THR A 29 23.92 17.79 2.71
CA THR A 29 22.82 18.77 2.66
C THR A 29 21.66 18.38 1.76
N LEU A 30 21.78 17.24 1.05
CA LEU A 30 20.82 16.76 0.07
C LEU A 30 19.53 16.29 0.78
N SER A 31 18.39 16.87 0.40
CA SER A 31 17.07 16.51 0.96
C SER A 31 16.24 15.61 0.04
N SER A 32 16.59 15.54 -1.24
CA SER A 32 15.92 14.69 -2.22
C SER A 32 16.93 14.00 -3.14
N PHE A 33 16.83 12.68 -3.23
CA PHE A 33 17.68 11.87 -4.08
C PHE A 33 16.84 10.88 -4.89
N SER A 34 17.04 10.90 -6.20
CA SER A 34 16.45 9.92 -7.11
C SER A 34 17.57 9.21 -7.87
N ILE A 35 17.55 7.89 -7.80
CA ILE A 35 18.53 7.01 -8.42
C ILE A 35 17.81 6.05 -9.36
N GLY A 36 18.28 5.99 -10.61
CA GLY A 36 17.89 4.98 -11.59
C GLY A 36 19.08 4.10 -11.98
N VAL A 37 19.01 2.80 -11.73
CA VAL A 37 19.97 1.79 -12.17
C VAL A 37 19.29 0.83 -13.14
N ASN A 38 19.75 0.84 -14.39
CA ASN A 38 19.24 -0.04 -15.44
C ASN A 38 20.21 -1.19 -15.69
N LYS A 39 19.68 -2.38 -15.99
CA LYS A 39 20.47 -3.50 -16.53
C LYS A 39 21.25 -3.02 -17.76
N THR A 40 22.57 -3.09 -17.73
CA THR A 40 23.35 -2.84 -18.94
C THR A 40 23.06 -3.97 -19.93
N SER A 41 22.49 -3.67 -21.09
CA SER A 41 22.11 -4.63 -22.13
C SER A 41 23.28 -5.35 -22.80
N ASN A 42 24.53 -5.10 -22.39
CA ASN A 42 25.71 -5.73 -22.96
C ASN A 42 26.31 -6.70 -21.95
N GLY A 43 26.11 -8.00 -22.21
CA GLY A 43 26.71 -9.13 -21.48
C GLY A 43 28.22 -9.27 -21.68
N THR A 44 28.97 -8.20 -21.45
CA THR A 44 30.41 -8.27 -21.23
C THR A 44 30.64 -8.16 -19.73
N GLU A 45 30.78 -9.33 -19.10
CA GLU A 45 31.39 -9.47 -17.78
C GLU A 45 32.67 -8.62 -17.74
N SER A 46 32.64 -7.55 -16.93
CA SER A 46 33.85 -6.82 -16.58
C SER A 46 34.48 -7.53 -15.37
N PRO A 47 35.82 -7.63 -15.28
CA PRO A 47 36.51 -8.38 -14.22
C PRO A 47 36.22 -7.79 -12.82
N PRO A 48 36.48 -8.56 -11.74
CA PRO A 48 36.14 -8.18 -10.37
C PRO A 48 37.12 -7.11 -9.86
N PHE A 49 36.89 -5.86 -10.24
CA PHE A 49 37.54 -4.71 -9.63
C PHE A 49 36.66 -4.19 -8.50
N VAL A 50 37.26 -4.10 -7.30
CA VAL A 50 36.74 -3.56 -6.04
C VAL A 50 35.55 -2.62 -6.23
N GLN A 51 34.34 -3.17 -6.09
CA GLN A 51 33.11 -2.39 -6.16
C GLN A 51 33.08 -1.48 -4.94
N LYS A 52 33.22 -0.17 -5.16
CA LYS A 52 33.02 0.81 -4.09
C LYS A 52 31.53 0.77 -3.72
N LYS A 53 31.21 0.18 -2.57
CA LYS A 53 29.83 0.01 -2.10
C LYS A 53 29.10 1.36 -2.06
N MET A 54 27.84 1.34 -2.49
CA MET A 54 26.95 2.49 -2.29
C MET A 54 26.72 2.61 -0.79
N THR A 55 26.81 3.80 -0.22
CA THR A 55 26.58 3.97 1.22
C THR A 55 25.73 5.19 1.48
N PHE A 56 24.68 5.02 2.28
CA PHE A 56 23.83 6.11 2.72
C PHE A 56 24.32 6.78 4.01
N ARG A 57 25.48 6.36 4.55
CA ARG A 57 26.10 6.88 5.79
C ARG A 57 26.14 8.41 5.89
N TYR A 58 26.35 9.08 4.76
CA TYR A 58 26.59 10.53 4.71
C TYR A 58 25.32 11.36 4.46
N PHE A 59 24.19 10.71 4.14
CA PHE A 59 22.93 11.38 3.80
C PHE A 59 22.12 11.70 5.06
N ARG A 60 22.60 12.65 5.88
CA ARG A 60 21.99 12.99 7.17
C ARG A 60 20.77 13.90 7.08
N SER A 61 20.53 14.53 5.94
CA SER A 61 19.39 15.43 5.70
C SER A 61 18.45 14.91 4.62
N LEU A 62 18.58 13.64 4.23
CA LEU A 62 17.83 13.09 3.10
C LEU A 62 16.42 12.72 3.52
N GLU A 63 15.45 13.52 3.11
CA GLU A 63 14.04 13.34 3.44
C GLU A 63 13.31 12.46 2.43
N ASN A 64 13.74 12.50 1.16
CA ASN A 64 13.07 11.84 0.05
C ASN A 64 14.06 11.00 -0.75
N LEU A 65 13.80 9.70 -0.86
CA LEU A 65 14.59 8.76 -1.65
C LEU A 65 13.70 8.04 -2.64
N VAL A 66 14.07 8.06 -3.93
CA VAL A 66 13.44 7.23 -4.96
C VAL A 66 14.49 6.34 -5.59
N ILE A 67 14.30 5.04 -5.49
CA ILE A 67 15.17 4.02 -6.08
C ILE A 67 14.40 3.33 -7.19
N THR A 68 14.87 3.49 -8.43
CA THR A 68 14.42 2.71 -9.58
C THR A 68 15.57 1.78 -9.96
N ALA A 69 15.48 0.48 -9.65
CA ALA A 69 16.60 -0.44 -9.89
C ALA A 69 16.12 -1.78 -10.43
N SER A 70 16.58 -2.15 -11.63
CA SER A 70 16.33 -3.48 -12.22
C SER A 70 17.44 -4.50 -11.95
N GLU A 71 18.54 -4.07 -11.34
CA GLU A 71 19.68 -4.89 -10.94
C GLU A 71 19.67 -5.13 -9.43
N ASP A 72 20.33 -6.22 -9.01
CA ASP A 72 20.53 -6.54 -7.60
C ASP A 72 21.55 -5.57 -6.97
N LEU A 73 21.09 -4.82 -5.95
CA LEU A 73 21.92 -3.89 -5.18
C LEU A 73 22.26 -4.45 -3.79
N THR A 74 21.92 -5.70 -3.48
CA THR A 74 22.17 -6.37 -2.18
C THR A 74 23.62 -6.25 -1.70
N PRO A 75 24.66 -6.41 -2.54
CA PRO A 75 26.07 -6.28 -2.12
C PRO A 75 26.45 -4.88 -1.61
N LEU A 76 25.58 -3.89 -1.79
CA LEU A 76 25.79 -2.48 -1.48
C LEU A 76 25.07 -2.03 -0.20
N LEU A 77 24.29 -2.90 0.46
CA LEU A 77 23.49 -2.55 1.65
C LEU A 77 23.62 -3.57 2.79
N ASP A 78 24.59 -4.47 2.69
CA ASP A 78 24.80 -5.58 3.63
C ASP A 78 25.26 -5.15 5.03
N GLU A 79 25.76 -3.92 5.20
CA GLU A 79 26.21 -3.43 6.50
C GLU A 79 25.18 -2.49 7.11
N GLU A 80 24.69 -2.81 8.32
CA GLU A 80 23.74 -1.97 9.08
C GLU A 80 24.24 -0.53 9.26
N GLU A 81 25.56 -0.32 9.30
CA GLU A 81 26.16 1.01 9.30
C GLU A 81 25.89 1.81 8.02
N GLU A 82 25.74 1.16 6.86
CA GLU A 82 25.55 1.81 5.56
C GLU A 82 24.22 2.55 5.43
N THR A 83 23.20 2.15 6.19
CA THR A 83 21.86 2.76 6.16
C THR A 83 21.56 3.63 7.37
N ARG A 84 22.47 3.73 8.35
CA ARG A 84 22.30 4.57 9.56
C ARG A 84 22.00 6.03 9.26
N GLY A 85 22.55 6.58 8.18
CA GLY A 85 22.31 7.98 7.77
C GLY A 85 20.85 8.27 7.44
N LEU A 86 20.11 7.27 6.95
CA LEU A 86 18.70 7.39 6.58
C LEU A 86 17.76 7.38 7.79
N SER A 87 18.23 6.85 8.93
CA SER A 87 17.32 6.39 9.98
C SER A 87 16.46 7.46 10.63
N THR A 88 17.01 8.67 10.73
CA THR A 88 16.37 9.80 11.41
C THR A 88 15.90 10.89 10.45
N SER A 89 16.26 10.81 9.17
CA SER A 89 16.00 11.87 8.20
C SER A 89 15.01 11.48 7.11
N LEU A 90 14.94 10.19 6.75
CA LEU A 90 14.14 9.74 5.61
C LEU A 90 12.65 9.66 5.97
N HIS A 91 11.86 10.54 5.36
CA HIS A 91 10.41 10.61 5.55
C HIS A 91 9.64 9.92 4.41
N SER A 92 10.18 9.90 3.20
CA SER A 92 9.53 9.32 2.03
C SER A 92 10.47 8.43 1.24
N LEU A 93 10.04 7.20 0.98
CA LEU A 93 10.76 6.21 0.18
C LEU A 93 9.87 5.73 -0.97
N GLY A 94 10.34 5.89 -2.20
CA GLY A 94 9.80 5.25 -3.39
C GLY A 94 10.75 4.16 -3.88
N ILE A 95 10.25 2.97 -4.09
CA ILE A 95 10.99 1.87 -4.72
C ILE A 95 10.25 1.41 -5.97
N GLU A 96 10.95 1.34 -7.08
CA GLU A 96 10.42 0.97 -8.39
C GLU A 96 11.27 -0.14 -8.99
N SER A 97 10.63 -1.26 -9.32
CA SER A 97 11.25 -2.47 -9.88
C SER A 97 12.37 -3.09 -9.03
N CYS A 98 12.50 -2.68 -7.76
CA CYS A 98 13.55 -3.09 -6.84
C CYS A 98 13.25 -4.47 -6.24
N ASN A 99 13.35 -5.52 -7.04
CA ASN A 99 13.04 -6.88 -6.61
C ASN A 99 13.99 -7.43 -5.53
N TRP A 100 15.26 -7.03 -5.58
CA TRP A 100 16.31 -7.48 -4.65
C TRP A 100 16.01 -7.16 -3.18
N ILE A 101 15.23 -6.10 -2.90
CA ILE A 101 14.89 -5.69 -1.54
C ILE A 101 13.94 -6.66 -0.83
N PHE A 102 13.30 -7.56 -1.60
CA PHE A 102 12.35 -8.58 -1.15
C PHE A 102 12.84 -10.01 -1.43
N SER A 103 14.08 -10.20 -1.88
CA SER A 103 14.65 -11.52 -2.18
C SER A 103 15.73 -11.94 -1.16
N PRO A 104 15.88 -13.23 -0.82
CA PRO A 104 16.91 -13.69 0.12
C PRO A 104 18.33 -13.51 -0.43
N PRO A 105 19.35 -13.14 0.40
CA PRO A 105 19.25 -12.80 1.81
C PRO A 105 18.69 -11.38 1.95
N HIS A 106 17.44 -11.25 2.41
CA HIS A 106 16.75 -9.96 2.45
C HIS A 106 17.60 -8.95 3.24
N PRO A 107 17.81 -7.71 2.74
CA PRO A 107 18.55 -6.68 3.45
C PRO A 107 17.69 -6.12 4.60
N LEU A 108 17.39 -6.94 5.61
CA LEU A 108 16.58 -6.57 6.78
C LEU A 108 17.17 -5.35 7.50
N ALA A 109 18.49 -5.17 7.43
CA ALA A 109 19.18 -3.99 7.95
C ALA A 109 18.76 -2.70 7.24
N PHE A 110 18.38 -2.75 5.96
CA PHE A 110 17.83 -1.61 5.25
C PHE A 110 16.51 -1.16 5.88
N TRP A 111 15.54 -2.07 6.01
CA TRP A 111 14.21 -1.74 6.54
C TRP A 111 14.21 -1.37 8.02
N LYS A 112 14.97 -2.09 8.85
CA LYS A 112 15.05 -1.85 10.31
C LYS A 112 15.48 -0.43 10.66
N ASN A 113 16.33 0.18 9.82
CA ASN A 113 16.84 1.51 10.08
C ASN A 113 15.85 2.61 9.70
N LEU A 114 14.80 2.35 8.92
CA LEU A 114 13.86 3.39 8.43
C LEU A 114 12.76 3.74 9.44
N THR A 115 13.13 4.02 10.68
CA THR A 115 12.18 4.25 11.79
C THR A 115 11.39 5.55 11.68
N SER A 116 11.92 6.55 10.96
CA SER A 116 11.28 7.87 10.75
C SER A 116 10.45 7.95 9.47
N LEU A 117 10.34 6.84 8.73
CA LEU A 117 9.64 6.81 7.44
C LEU A 117 8.15 7.04 7.62
N LEU A 118 7.59 8.05 6.93
CA LEU A 118 6.17 8.43 6.98
C LEU A 118 5.39 7.93 5.76
N SER A 119 6.07 7.81 4.61
CA SER A 119 5.47 7.42 3.33
C SER A 119 6.32 6.39 2.60
N LEU A 120 5.72 5.28 2.18
CA LEU A 120 6.34 4.23 1.40
C LEU A 120 5.54 3.98 0.12
N MET A 121 6.22 4.01 -1.02
CA MET A 121 5.61 3.71 -2.32
C MET A 121 6.38 2.59 -3.01
N ILE A 122 5.68 1.52 -3.37
CA ILE A 122 6.24 0.30 -3.97
C ILE A 122 5.62 0.12 -5.35
N TYR A 123 6.45 0.16 -6.39
CA TYR A 123 6.03 0.07 -7.78
C TYR A 123 6.70 -1.12 -8.45
N HIS A 124 5.92 -2.00 -9.08
CA HIS A 124 6.42 -3.05 -9.97
C HIS A 124 7.48 -3.98 -9.35
N CYS A 125 7.38 -4.27 -8.05
CA CYS A 125 8.25 -5.20 -7.34
C CYS A 125 7.60 -6.60 -7.33
N ASP A 126 7.93 -7.44 -8.31
CA ASP A 126 7.37 -8.78 -8.49
C ASP A 126 8.04 -9.87 -7.64
N ASP A 127 9.10 -9.56 -6.90
CA ASP A 127 9.63 -10.44 -5.86
C ASP A 127 8.95 -10.21 -4.49
N LEU A 128 8.13 -9.16 -4.38
CA LEU A 128 7.19 -9.00 -3.28
C LEU A 128 6.03 -10.00 -3.47
N VAL A 129 6.28 -11.27 -3.15
CA VAL A 129 5.29 -12.35 -3.32
C VAL A 129 4.32 -12.40 -2.16
N TYR A 130 4.78 -12.12 -0.95
CA TYR A 130 3.97 -12.12 0.26
C TYR A 130 4.08 -10.78 0.98
N TRP A 131 3.14 -10.52 1.89
CA TRP A 131 3.21 -9.36 2.77
C TRP A 131 4.49 -9.42 3.63
N PRO A 132 5.36 -8.40 3.59
CA PRO A 132 6.72 -8.49 4.12
C PRO A 132 6.73 -8.08 5.61
N GLU A 133 6.13 -8.94 6.45
CA GLU A 133 5.93 -8.68 7.87
C GLU A 133 7.24 -8.47 8.64
N ALA A 134 8.30 -9.19 8.26
CA ALA A 134 9.60 -9.09 8.92
C ALA A 134 10.29 -7.76 8.61
N GLU A 135 10.20 -7.33 7.35
CA GLU A 135 10.76 -6.08 6.83
C GLU A 135 10.03 -4.88 7.45
N PHE A 136 8.70 -4.94 7.52
CA PHE A 136 7.89 -3.79 7.95
C PHE A 136 7.78 -3.63 9.48
N ARG A 137 8.29 -4.60 10.25
CA ARG A 137 8.26 -4.56 11.74
C ARG A 137 8.91 -3.31 12.34
N GLY A 138 9.91 -2.72 11.69
CA GLY A 138 10.62 -1.53 12.18
C GLY A 138 9.98 -0.19 11.81
N LEU A 139 8.99 -0.18 10.91
CA LEU A 139 8.45 1.03 10.29
C LEU A 139 7.34 1.68 11.14
N ASN A 140 7.66 2.00 12.39
CA ASN A 140 6.67 2.45 13.37
C ASN A 140 6.07 3.83 13.07
N SER A 141 6.74 4.68 12.31
CA SER A 141 6.24 6.03 11.96
C SER A 141 5.43 6.05 10.66
N LEU A 142 5.31 4.92 9.96
CA LEU A 142 4.74 4.87 8.63
C LEU A 142 3.24 5.16 8.67
N LYS A 143 2.81 6.21 7.95
CA LYS A 143 1.41 6.64 7.86
C LYS A 143 0.78 6.32 6.52
N ASN A 144 1.56 6.37 5.44
CA ASN A 144 1.06 6.21 4.08
C ASN A 144 1.81 5.10 3.36
N MET A 145 1.07 4.14 2.79
CA MET A 145 1.63 3.08 1.97
C MET A 145 0.89 2.99 0.64
N VAL A 146 1.65 2.94 -0.45
CA VAL A 146 1.14 2.71 -1.80
C VAL A 146 1.84 1.49 -2.39
N ILE A 147 1.06 0.55 -2.92
CA ILE A 147 1.56 -0.59 -3.68
C ILE A 147 0.92 -0.53 -5.06
N TYR A 148 1.73 -0.56 -6.11
CA TYR A 148 1.27 -0.41 -7.48
C TYR A 148 1.95 -1.45 -8.37
N GLY A 149 1.17 -2.21 -9.14
CA GLY A 149 1.72 -3.05 -10.21
C GLY A 149 2.62 -4.20 -9.73
N CYS A 150 2.52 -4.61 -8.46
CA CYS A 150 3.26 -5.76 -7.90
C CYS A 150 2.43 -7.02 -8.17
N ASN A 151 2.68 -7.68 -9.30
CA ASN A 151 1.78 -8.66 -9.89
C ASN A 151 1.91 -10.06 -9.30
N LYS A 152 2.99 -10.35 -8.57
CA LYS A 152 3.15 -11.60 -7.83
C LYS A 152 2.76 -11.51 -6.36
N LEU A 153 2.36 -10.34 -5.85
CA LEU A 153 1.90 -10.18 -4.47
C LEU A 153 0.62 -10.98 -4.27
N VAL A 154 0.66 -12.03 -3.45
CA VAL A 154 -0.47 -12.93 -3.17
C VAL A 154 -1.26 -12.48 -1.95
N GLY A 155 -0.59 -11.97 -0.91
CA GLY A 155 -1.19 -11.63 0.39
C GLY A 155 -0.31 -12.07 1.57
N PRO A 156 -0.88 -12.33 2.76
CA PRO A 156 -0.14 -12.78 3.92
C PRO A 156 0.46 -14.19 3.71
N LEU A 157 1.61 -14.45 4.33
CA LEU A 157 2.26 -15.75 4.27
C LEU A 157 1.47 -16.76 5.13
N ARG A 158 0.88 -17.79 4.51
CA ARG A 158 0.24 -18.90 5.24
C ARG A 158 1.29 -19.90 5.71
N LEU A 159 1.89 -19.65 6.87
CA LEU A 159 2.77 -20.63 7.51
C LEU A 159 1.93 -21.81 8.05
N PRO A 160 2.41 -23.07 7.93
CA PRO A 160 1.79 -24.21 8.60
C PRO A 160 1.69 -23.94 10.11
N LEU A 161 0.54 -24.25 10.68
CA LEU A 161 0.21 -24.10 12.11
C LEU A 161 1.16 -24.92 13.00
N SER A 162 2.37 -24.42 13.22
CA SER A 162 3.32 -24.94 14.21
C SER A 162 4.38 -23.88 14.51
N SER A 163 3.94 -22.73 15.01
CA SER A 163 4.66 -21.89 15.96
C SER A 163 3.77 -20.71 16.31
N SER A 164 2.90 -20.90 17.30
CA SER A 164 2.47 -19.82 18.16
C SER A 164 3.71 -19.29 18.91
N SER A 165 4.52 -18.46 18.26
CA SER A 165 5.44 -17.58 18.96
C SER A 165 4.77 -16.22 19.05
N SER A 166 4.04 -16.07 20.15
CA SER A 166 3.80 -14.83 20.89
C SER A 166 4.68 -13.67 20.43
N GLY A 167 4.13 -12.93 19.47
CA GLY A 167 4.71 -11.77 18.84
C GLY A 167 3.61 -11.03 18.09
N ASP A 168 2.42 -10.95 18.70
CA ASP A 168 1.24 -10.16 18.29
C ASP A 168 1.53 -8.65 18.38
N GLY A 169 2.72 -8.22 17.97
CA GLY A 169 2.97 -6.81 17.70
C GLY A 169 2.14 -6.43 16.48
N GLU A 170 1.28 -5.43 16.64
CA GLU A 170 0.55 -4.85 15.52
C GLU A 170 1.55 -4.30 14.49
N LEU A 171 1.58 -4.90 13.30
CA LEU A 171 2.44 -4.47 12.21
C LEU A 171 1.98 -3.10 11.72
N LEU A 172 2.93 -2.17 11.58
CA LEU A 172 2.67 -0.80 11.13
C LEU A 172 1.61 -0.09 12.00
N PRO A 173 1.84 0.07 13.31
CA PRO A 173 0.82 0.50 14.27
C PRO A 173 0.25 1.90 14.00
N ASN A 174 0.91 2.73 13.18
CA ASN A 174 0.49 4.09 12.83
C ASN A 174 0.07 4.26 11.37
N LEU A 175 -0.13 3.17 10.61
CA LEU A 175 -0.53 3.27 9.20
C LEU A 175 -1.95 3.83 9.09
N GLU A 176 -2.09 5.01 8.49
CA GLU A 176 -3.37 5.69 8.31
C GLU A 176 -3.96 5.46 6.91
N VAL A 177 -3.13 5.31 5.88
CA VAL A 177 -3.55 5.18 4.48
C VAL A 177 -2.84 4.01 3.80
N LEU A 178 -3.63 3.10 3.23
CA LEU A 178 -3.15 2.03 2.37
C LEU A 178 -3.87 2.08 1.02
N ASN A 179 -3.09 2.21 -0.05
CA ASN A 179 -3.61 2.14 -1.41
C ASN A 179 -2.92 1.03 -2.21
N ILE A 180 -3.69 0.13 -2.80
CA ILE A 180 -3.21 -0.97 -3.63
C ILE A 180 -3.82 -0.85 -5.02
N TYR A 181 -2.98 -0.81 -6.05
CA TYR A 181 -3.37 -0.61 -7.44
C TYR A 181 -2.76 -1.71 -8.32
N GLN A 182 -3.56 -2.29 -9.22
CA GLN A 182 -3.05 -3.15 -10.29
C GLN A 182 -2.17 -4.29 -9.78
N CYS A 183 -2.56 -4.94 -8.68
CA CYS A 183 -1.86 -6.12 -8.16
C CYS A 183 -2.58 -7.39 -8.61
N ASP A 184 -2.16 -7.94 -9.75
CA ASP A 184 -2.82 -9.08 -10.40
C ASP A 184 -2.78 -10.40 -9.62
N GLY A 185 -1.79 -10.55 -8.73
CA GLY A 185 -1.61 -11.73 -7.89
C GLY A 185 -2.43 -11.71 -6.60
N LEU A 186 -2.95 -10.55 -6.19
CA LEU A 186 -3.44 -10.35 -4.83
C LEU A 186 -4.72 -11.15 -4.62
N LEU A 187 -4.71 -12.08 -3.66
CA LEU A 187 -5.85 -12.92 -3.31
C LEU A 187 -6.60 -12.38 -2.10
N GLU A 188 -5.86 -11.94 -1.08
CA GLU A 188 -6.39 -11.45 0.20
C GLU A 188 -5.50 -10.35 0.80
N LEU A 189 -6.09 -9.49 1.63
CA LEU A 189 -5.36 -8.46 2.36
C LEU A 189 -4.68 -9.04 3.62
N PRO A 190 -3.50 -8.54 4.02
CA PRO A 190 -2.91 -8.83 5.32
C PRO A 190 -3.77 -8.25 6.44
N LYS A 191 -3.55 -8.66 7.69
CA LYS A 191 -4.16 -8.04 8.87
C LYS A 191 -3.77 -6.55 8.93
N LEU A 192 -4.74 -5.66 8.71
CA LEU A 192 -4.51 -4.22 8.75
C LEU A 192 -4.62 -3.69 10.19
N PRO A 193 -3.81 -2.67 10.55
CA PRO A 193 -3.80 -2.12 11.90
C PRO A 193 -5.06 -1.30 12.19
N ALA A 194 -5.40 -1.16 13.47
CA ALA A 194 -6.54 -0.42 13.95
C ALA A 194 -6.44 1.10 13.69
N SER A 195 -5.24 1.61 13.40
CA SER A 195 -4.99 3.01 13.04
C SER A 195 -5.38 3.37 11.60
N LEU A 196 -5.69 2.39 10.74
CA LEU A 196 -6.00 2.62 9.35
C LEU A 196 -7.29 3.44 9.19
N ARG A 197 -7.19 4.56 8.49
CA ARG A 197 -8.30 5.49 8.20
C ARG A 197 -8.81 5.42 6.77
N SER A 198 -7.93 5.11 5.81
CA SER A 198 -8.30 5.04 4.40
C SER A 198 -7.71 3.81 3.72
N LEU A 199 -8.59 3.03 3.08
CA LEU A 199 -8.22 1.91 2.23
C LEU A 199 -8.73 2.16 0.81
N LEU A 200 -7.85 2.03 -0.18
CA LEU A 200 -8.21 1.93 -1.60
C LEU A 200 -7.59 0.67 -2.19
N VAL A 201 -8.42 -0.20 -2.76
CA VAL A 201 -7.98 -1.35 -3.56
C VAL A 201 -8.59 -1.21 -4.95
N THR A 202 -7.76 -1.19 -5.99
CA THR A 202 -8.28 -1.05 -7.35
C THR A 202 -7.52 -1.84 -8.40
N ASN A 203 -8.28 -2.37 -9.38
CA ASN A 203 -7.74 -3.17 -10.47
C ASN A 203 -6.94 -4.39 -9.97
N CYS A 204 -7.39 -5.04 -8.90
CA CYS A 204 -6.82 -6.29 -8.41
C CYS A 204 -7.74 -7.45 -8.83
N PRO A 205 -7.51 -8.11 -9.98
CA PRO A 205 -8.46 -9.05 -10.56
C PRO A 205 -8.70 -10.32 -9.75
N LYS A 206 -7.71 -10.80 -8.98
CA LYS A 206 -7.80 -12.07 -8.24
C LYS A 206 -8.23 -11.93 -6.78
N ILE A 207 -8.37 -10.70 -6.27
CA ILE A 207 -8.74 -10.50 -4.87
C ILE A 207 -10.17 -10.99 -4.67
N ASN A 208 -10.34 -11.91 -3.73
CA ASN A 208 -11.62 -12.58 -3.49
C ASN A 208 -12.09 -12.47 -2.03
N SER A 209 -11.26 -11.95 -1.13
CA SER A 209 -11.60 -11.76 0.27
C SER A 209 -10.95 -10.50 0.85
N LEU A 210 -11.72 -9.77 1.66
CA LEU A 210 -11.27 -8.63 2.45
C LEU A 210 -11.39 -8.89 3.97
N THR A 211 -11.90 -10.07 4.36
CA THR A 211 -12.36 -10.35 5.73
C THR A 211 -11.24 -10.21 6.77
N GLU A 212 -10.11 -10.89 6.57
CA GLU A 212 -9.00 -10.81 7.53
C GLU A 212 -8.36 -9.43 7.57
N GLY A 213 -8.26 -8.75 6.42
CA GLY A 213 -7.65 -7.43 6.37
C GLY A 213 -8.47 -6.35 7.07
N LEU A 214 -9.80 -6.40 6.99
CA LEU A 214 -10.68 -5.41 7.61
C LEU A 214 -11.11 -5.76 9.04
N ARG A 215 -10.75 -6.95 9.54
CA ARG A 215 -11.22 -7.47 10.83
C ARG A 215 -10.97 -6.55 12.02
N HIS A 216 -9.87 -5.80 12.01
CA HIS A 216 -9.43 -4.97 13.14
C HIS A 216 -9.36 -3.46 12.82
N ALA A 217 -9.72 -3.05 11.61
CA ALA A 217 -9.61 -1.66 11.13
C ALA A 217 -10.73 -0.76 11.68
N THR A 218 -10.89 -0.67 12.99
CA THR A 218 -12.02 0.03 13.65
C THR A 218 -12.01 1.54 13.46
N ALA A 219 -10.86 2.15 13.17
CA ALA A 219 -10.75 3.58 12.85
C ALA A 219 -10.97 3.92 11.37
N LEU A 220 -11.35 2.95 10.53
CA LEU A 220 -11.48 3.15 9.09
C LEU A 220 -12.60 4.15 8.77
N GLU A 221 -12.23 5.25 8.13
CA GLU A 221 -13.13 6.35 7.75
C GLU A 221 -13.54 6.26 6.27
N SER A 222 -12.69 5.69 5.41
CA SER A 222 -12.94 5.59 3.97
C SER A 222 -12.51 4.23 3.43
N VAL A 223 -13.43 3.53 2.76
CA VAL A 223 -13.14 2.30 2.01
C VAL A 223 -13.54 2.45 0.55
N ARG A 224 -12.61 2.19 -0.36
CA ARG A 224 -12.84 2.26 -1.81
C ARG A 224 -12.33 0.98 -2.49
N ILE A 225 -13.22 0.23 -3.12
CA ILE A 225 -12.89 -1.04 -3.78
C ILE A 225 -13.40 -0.99 -5.21
N TRP A 226 -12.48 -0.94 -6.18
CA TRP A 226 -12.82 -0.64 -7.57
C TRP A 226 -12.22 -1.65 -8.55
N PHE A 227 -13.02 -2.19 -9.46
CA PHE A 227 -12.57 -3.08 -10.54
C PHE A 227 -11.85 -4.34 -10.02
N CYS A 228 -12.48 -5.03 -9.06
CA CYS A 228 -12.00 -6.29 -8.48
C CYS A 228 -12.97 -7.43 -8.85
N PRO A 229 -12.91 -7.98 -10.07
CA PRO A 229 -13.91 -8.93 -10.59
C PRO A 229 -14.08 -10.24 -9.80
N SER A 230 -13.04 -10.73 -9.12
CA SER A 230 -13.14 -11.94 -8.30
C SER A 230 -13.76 -11.71 -6.91
N LEU A 231 -13.98 -10.45 -6.51
CA LEU A 231 -14.60 -10.11 -5.24
C LEU A 231 -16.12 -10.20 -5.37
N THR A 232 -16.67 -11.35 -4.98
CA THR A 232 -18.10 -11.66 -5.09
C THR A 232 -18.89 -11.32 -3.83
N SER A 233 -18.21 -11.08 -2.71
CA SER A 233 -18.81 -10.69 -1.44
C SER A 233 -17.92 -9.73 -0.66
N LEU A 234 -18.53 -8.94 0.21
CA LEU A 234 -17.83 -8.13 1.22
C LEU A 234 -17.74 -8.92 2.54
N PRO A 235 -16.89 -8.51 3.51
CA PRO A 235 -16.83 -9.14 4.83
C PRO A 235 -18.22 -9.30 5.47
N VAL A 236 -18.48 -10.48 6.05
CA VAL A 236 -19.81 -10.87 6.57
C VAL A 236 -20.38 -9.89 7.59
N ASP A 237 -19.51 -9.26 8.37
CA ASP A 237 -19.86 -8.18 9.29
C ASP A 237 -19.00 -6.95 8.98
N LEU A 238 -19.66 -5.87 8.57
CA LEU A 238 -19.05 -4.53 8.46
C LEU A 238 -19.44 -3.63 9.63
N GLY A 239 -20.31 -4.09 10.53
CA GLY A 239 -20.89 -3.29 11.59
C GLY A 239 -19.89 -2.82 12.66
N HIS A 240 -18.69 -3.42 12.70
CA HIS A 240 -17.59 -2.96 13.56
C HIS A 240 -16.86 -1.71 13.00
N LEU A 241 -17.03 -1.37 11.72
CA LEU A 241 -16.42 -0.20 11.08
C LEU A 241 -17.21 1.09 11.38
N THR A 242 -17.54 1.33 12.65
CA THR A 242 -18.45 2.42 13.07
C THR A 242 -17.94 3.83 12.78
N ALA A 243 -16.63 3.98 12.52
CA ALA A 243 -16.01 5.24 12.11
C ALA A 243 -16.15 5.55 10.60
N LEU A 244 -16.70 4.62 9.81
CA LEU A 244 -16.75 4.74 8.35
C LEU A 244 -17.64 5.90 7.91
N LYS A 245 -17.06 6.84 7.15
CA LYS A 245 -17.71 8.04 6.61
C LYS A 245 -17.95 7.94 5.10
N MET A 246 -17.12 7.21 4.38
CA MET A 246 -17.21 7.03 2.93
C MET A 246 -17.04 5.57 2.54
N MET A 247 -17.98 5.06 1.73
CA MET A 247 -17.88 3.75 1.08
C MET A 247 -18.06 3.91 -0.42
N SER A 248 -17.11 3.44 -1.23
CA SER A 248 -17.23 3.44 -2.69
C SER A 248 -16.88 2.07 -3.26
N ILE A 249 -17.86 1.43 -3.87
CA ILE A 249 -17.73 0.12 -4.53
C ILE A 249 -18.03 0.32 -6.00
N ARG A 250 -17.07 -0.04 -6.86
CA ARG A 250 -17.19 0.18 -8.31
C ARG A 250 -16.74 -1.05 -9.09
N GLY A 251 -17.48 -1.45 -10.11
CA GLY A 251 -17.05 -2.47 -11.05
C GLY A 251 -16.78 -3.82 -10.39
N LEU A 252 -17.68 -4.25 -9.49
CA LEU A 252 -17.67 -5.59 -8.91
C LEU A 252 -18.76 -6.45 -9.59
N PRO A 253 -18.49 -7.05 -10.76
CA PRO A 253 -19.48 -7.80 -11.53
C PRO A 253 -19.99 -9.05 -10.83
N GLY A 254 -19.25 -9.57 -9.85
CA GLY A 254 -19.60 -10.74 -9.05
C GLY A 254 -20.38 -10.44 -7.76
N LEU A 255 -20.56 -9.17 -7.39
CA LEU A 255 -21.21 -8.79 -6.13
C LEU A 255 -22.73 -8.97 -6.25
N GLU A 256 -23.28 -9.92 -5.50
CA GLU A 256 -24.71 -10.25 -5.54
C GLU A 256 -25.52 -9.55 -4.45
N SER A 257 -24.93 -9.36 -3.27
CA SER A 257 -25.57 -8.73 -2.11
C SER A 257 -24.54 -8.06 -1.19
N PHE A 258 -25.03 -7.17 -0.32
CA PHE A 258 -24.24 -6.59 0.75
C PHE A 258 -24.37 -7.38 2.05
N PRO A 259 -23.35 -7.34 2.92
CA PRO A 259 -23.38 -8.02 4.20
C PRO A 259 -24.34 -7.35 5.17
N GLN A 260 -24.70 -8.08 6.22
CA GLN A 260 -25.39 -7.50 7.36
C GLN A 260 -24.44 -6.51 8.08
N GLY A 261 -25.01 -5.66 8.93
CA GLY A 261 -24.20 -4.73 9.72
C GLY A 261 -24.17 -3.28 9.22
N LEU A 262 -24.79 -2.97 8.07
CA LEU A 262 -24.84 -1.59 7.57
C LEU A 262 -25.57 -0.64 8.52
N ARG A 263 -26.59 -1.12 9.25
CA ARG A 263 -27.33 -0.29 10.22
C ARG A 263 -26.47 0.28 11.35
N GLN A 264 -25.30 -0.31 11.62
CA GLN A 264 -24.36 0.14 12.64
C GLN A 264 -23.45 1.28 12.14
N LEU A 265 -23.40 1.54 10.83
CA LEU A 265 -22.55 2.56 10.22
C LEU A 265 -23.19 3.95 10.32
N ALA A 266 -23.53 4.37 11.54
CA ALA A 266 -24.21 5.64 11.79
C ALA A 266 -23.38 6.88 11.40
N ALA A 267 -22.07 6.75 11.21
CA ALA A 267 -21.17 7.83 10.77
C ALA A 267 -21.07 7.96 9.23
N LEU A 268 -21.67 7.04 8.46
CA LEU A 268 -21.53 6.99 7.01
C LEU A 268 -22.24 8.19 6.37
N LYS A 269 -21.48 9.01 5.63
CA LYS A 269 -21.97 10.21 4.96
C LYS A 269 -22.13 10.01 3.45
N GLY A 270 -21.25 9.23 2.84
CA GLY A 270 -21.25 8.96 1.41
C GLY A 270 -21.20 7.48 1.10
N MET A 271 -22.09 7.03 0.22
CA MET A 271 -22.11 5.67 -0.30
C MET A 271 -22.22 5.70 -1.84
N GLN A 272 -21.30 5.03 -2.52
CA GLN A 272 -21.30 4.89 -3.98
C GLN A 272 -21.26 3.42 -4.37
N ILE A 273 -22.18 3.01 -5.25
CA ILE A 273 -22.28 1.66 -5.78
C ILE A 273 -22.45 1.77 -7.29
N ILE A 274 -21.38 1.50 -8.05
CA ILE A 274 -21.33 1.80 -9.48
C ILE A 274 -20.91 0.54 -10.26
N ASN A 275 -21.57 0.24 -11.37
CA ASN A 275 -21.21 -0.88 -12.27
C ASN A 275 -21.18 -2.25 -11.54
N CYS A 276 -22.13 -2.53 -10.66
CA CYS A 276 -22.26 -3.84 -10.00
C CYS A 276 -23.37 -4.66 -10.67
N SER A 277 -23.01 -5.39 -11.73
CA SER A 277 -23.98 -5.99 -12.66
C SER A 277 -24.86 -7.09 -12.07
N LYS A 278 -24.39 -7.77 -11.01
CA LYS A 278 -25.11 -8.87 -10.35
C LYS A 278 -25.82 -8.47 -9.06
N LEU A 279 -25.75 -7.20 -8.66
CA LEU A 279 -26.31 -6.76 -7.40
C LEU A 279 -27.84 -6.85 -7.43
N LEU A 280 -28.42 -7.70 -6.59
CA LEU A 280 -29.87 -7.97 -6.57
C LEU A 280 -30.62 -7.03 -5.62
N SER A 281 -30.03 -6.76 -4.46
CA SER A 281 -30.60 -5.95 -3.39
C SER A 281 -29.53 -5.30 -2.53
N LEU A 282 -29.89 -4.19 -1.89
CA LEU A 282 -29.17 -3.66 -0.74
C LEU A 282 -29.71 -4.31 0.54
N PRO A 283 -28.93 -4.36 1.63
CA PRO A 283 -29.34 -5.10 2.82
C PRO A 283 -30.38 -4.28 3.60
N GLU A 284 -31.18 -4.97 4.41
CA GLU A 284 -32.06 -4.32 5.37
C GLU A 284 -31.23 -3.52 6.40
N GLY A 285 -31.77 -2.40 6.88
CA GLY A 285 -31.09 -1.55 7.85
C GLY A 285 -30.42 -0.31 7.29
N MET A 286 -30.70 0.06 6.03
CA MET A 286 -30.33 1.36 5.49
C MET A 286 -30.92 2.52 6.31
N GLN A 287 -32.05 2.31 7.00
CA GLN A 287 -32.61 3.28 7.95
C GLN A 287 -31.66 3.61 9.13
N GLY A 288 -30.65 2.77 9.41
CA GLY A 288 -29.64 3.02 10.43
C GLY A 288 -28.54 4.00 10.00
N LEU A 289 -28.44 4.31 8.70
CA LEU A 289 -27.46 5.24 8.13
C LEU A 289 -27.89 6.70 8.32
N THR A 290 -28.07 7.10 9.57
CA THR A 290 -28.67 8.39 9.96
C THR A 290 -27.86 9.62 9.54
N ALA A 291 -26.56 9.47 9.24
CA ALA A 291 -25.70 10.55 8.76
C ALA A 291 -25.52 10.58 7.22
N LEU A 292 -26.19 9.70 6.49
CA LEU A 292 -26.01 9.56 5.04
C LEU A 292 -26.55 10.81 4.32
N GLN A 293 -25.68 11.42 3.51
CA GLN A 293 -25.96 12.65 2.75
C GLN A 293 -25.92 12.39 1.25
N ASP A 294 -24.98 11.54 0.81
CA ASP A 294 -24.76 11.23 -0.60
C ASP A 294 -24.93 9.73 -0.85
N LEU A 295 -25.92 9.36 -1.69
CA LEU A 295 -26.10 8.00 -2.17
C LEU A 295 -26.07 8.01 -3.70
N CYS A 296 -25.06 7.40 -4.29
CA CYS A 296 -24.97 7.24 -5.74
C CYS A 296 -25.02 5.76 -6.10
N ILE A 297 -26.04 5.37 -6.87
CA ILE A 297 -26.18 4.01 -7.37
C ILE A 297 -26.35 4.09 -8.88
N SER A 298 -25.39 3.56 -9.62
CA SER A 298 -25.36 3.68 -11.08
C SER A 298 -24.97 2.37 -11.75
N ASN A 299 -25.55 2.10 -12.92
CA ASN A 299 -25.27 0.90 -13.72
C ASN A 299 -25.35 -0.42 -12.93
N CYS A 300 -26.42 -0.58 -12.14
CA CYS A 300 -26.73 -1.80 -11.39
C CYS A 300 -28.07 -2.38 -11.89
N PRO A 301 -28.09 -3.04 -13.07
CA PRO A 301 -29.33 -3.38 -13.80
C PRO A 301 -30.23 -4.40 -13.11
N LEU A 302 -29.70 -5.24 -12.21
CA LEU A 302 -30.49 -6.24 -11.47
C LEU A 302 -31.03 -5.72 -10.13
N LEU A 303 -30.69 -4.50 -9.75
CA LEU A 303 -31.17 -3.90 -8.50
C LEU A 303 -32.64 -3.49 -8.69
N SER A 304 -33.54 -4.33 -8.20
CA SER A 304 -34.99 -4.21 -8.45
C SER A 304 -35.67 -3.06 -7.68
N SER A 305 -35.16 -2.72 -6.50
CA SER A 305 -35.69 -1.66 -5.65
C SER A 305 -34.63 -1.16 -4.68
N LEU A 306 -34.83 0.06 -4.16
CA LEU A 306 -34.09 0.56 -3.01
C LEU A 306 -34.83 0.19 -1.72
N PRO A 307 -34.11 -0.15 -0.64
CA PRO A 307 -34.72 -0.40 0.67
C PRO A 307 -35.32 0.88 1.25
N GLU A 308 -36.25 0.70 2.19
CA GLU A 308 -36.88 1.79 2.94
C GLU A 308 -35.82 2.70 3.60
N GLY A 309 -36.02 4.01 3.50
CA GLY A 309 -35.06 5.02 3.98
C GLY A 309 -34.12 5.59 2.91
N CYS A 310 -34.11 5.05 1.69
CA CYS A 310 -33.33 5.55 0.54
C CYS A 310 -34.20 6.23 -0.55
N ASN A 311 -35.41 6.68 -0.20
CA ASN A 311 -36.34 7.30 -1.16
C ASN A 311 -35.97 8.78 -1.40
N ASP A 312 -36.27 9.28 -2.61
CA ASP A 312 -36.02 10.67 -3.06
C ASP A 312 -36.68 11.75 -2.17
N ASP A 313 -37.66 11.37 -1.35
CA ASP A 313 -38.39 12.28 -0.46
C ASP A 313 -37.62 12.69 0.80
N SER A 314 -36.42 12.15 1.04
CA SER A 314 -35.56 12.60 2.14
C SER A 314 -34.83 13.89 1.75
N PRO A 315 -35.17 15.06 2.32
CA PRO A 315 -34.56 16.34 1.95
C PRO A 315 -33.06 16.42 2.30
N ALA A 316 -32.52 15.43 3.02
CA ALA A 316 -31.12 15.35 3.42
C ALA A 316 -30.28 14.40 2.55
N LEU A 317 -30.90 13.59 1.68
CA LEU A 317 -30.22 12.55 0.91
C LEU A 317 -30.27 12.85 -0.58
N SER A 318 -29.10 13.09 -1.19
CA SER A 318 -28.99 13.21 -2.64
C SER A 318 -28.84 11.82 -3.25
N VAL A 319 -29.92 11.30 -3.84
CA VAL A 319 -29.90 10.01 -4.55
C VAL A 319 -29.65 10.24 -6.05
N TRP A 320 -28.52 9.73 -6.55
CA TRP A 320 -28.20 9.78 -7.98
C TRP A 320 -28.38 8.38 -8.58
N ARG A 321 -29.42 8.22 -9.41
CA ARG A 321 -29.60 7.06 -10.28
C ARG A 321 -29.16 7.43 -11.70
N LEU A 322 -28.09 6.81 -12.18
CA LEU A 322 -27.57 6.96 -13.54
C LEU A 322 -27.43 5.60 -14.22
#